data_AF-A0A8K0RL26-F1
#
_entry.id   AF-A0A8K0RL26-F1
#
_cell.length_a   1.000
_cell.length_b   1.000
_cell.length_c   1.000
_cell.angle_alpha   90.00
_cell.angle_beta   90.00
_cell.angle_gamma   90.00
#
_symmetry.space_group_name_H-M   'P 1'
#
loop_
_entity.id
_entity.type
_entity.pdbx_description
1 polymer ?
#
loop_
_entity_poly.entity_id
_entity_poly.type
_entity_poly.pdbx_seq_one_letter_code
_entity_poly.pdbx_strand_id
1 'polypeptide(L)'
;MPHSTAFDTTPRDGHSMRPWTSQDDRLLIQLRELEHKSYPDISIKLDRTTRACQQHYARLVQEREARYFDWTDEIDHDIIEGRRQGLAFKAISSQIATIMNGKPISHQAIEYRWAELKRDNKVPADVLAIWARKADVVWSMEEDDCIVALWTKGFTDEQIARAGKFNGKGMDDVVKRRRELIKGEDPRYAKALGQKGGGNALDQALGVKKKYGWMK
;
A
#
# COMPACT_ATOMS: atom_id res chain seq x y z
N MET A 1 3.23 40.39 -21.07
CA MET A 1 1.93 39.68 -21.04
C MET A 1 2.01 38.60 -19.98
N PRO A 2 1.17 38.63 -18.93
CA PRO A 2 1.21 37.61 -17.89
C PRO A 2 0.31 36.43 -18.28
N HIS A 3 0.90 35.26 -18.55
CA HIS A 3 0.15 34.01 -18.61
C HIS A 3 0.02 33.43 -17.21
N SER A 4 -1.22 33.46 -16.73
CA SER A 4 -1.69 32.90 -15.47
C SER A 4 -1.57 31.37 -15.49
N THR A 5 -0.71 30.80 -14.64
CA THR A 5 -0.67 29.36 -14.35
C THR A 5 -1.60 29.06 -13.18
N ALA A 6 -2.89 28.93 -13.47
CA ALA A 6 -3.81 28.28 -12.55
C ALA A 6 -3.59 26.76 -12.66
N PHE A 7 -2.95 26.18 -11.64
CA PHE A 7 -2.99 24.74 -11.42
C PHE A 7 -4.42 24.39 -11.04
N ASP A 8 -5.17 23.86 -12.00
CA ASP A 8 -6.46 23.25 -11.75
C ASP A 8 -6.25 21.94 -10.96
N THR A 9 -6.29 22.07 -9.64
CA THR A 9 -6.30 20.96 -8.67
C THR A 9 -7.72 20.55 -8.35
N THR A 10 -8.58 20.38 -9.35
CA THR A 10 -9.85 19.69 -9.14
C THR A 10 -9.63 18.16 -9.15
N PRO A 11 -10.07 17.43 -8.12
CA PRO A 11 -10.06 15.98 -8.14
C PRO A 11 -11.15 15.53 -9.13
N ARG A 12 -10.75 15.10 -10.33
CA ARG A 12 -11.65 14.34 -11.21
C ARG A 12 -11.84 12.94 -10.62
N ASP A 13 -12.82 12.85 -9.73
CA ASP A 13 -13.33 11.60 -9.17
C ASP A 13 -13.91 10.75 -10.31
N GLY A 14 -13.12 9.78 -10.80
CA GLY A 14 -13.57 8.81 -11.80
C GLY A 14 -12.47 8.08 -12.59
N HIS A 15 -11.27 8.64 -12.74
CA HIS A 15 -10.26 8.09 -13.66
C HIS A 15 -9.31 7.01 -13.08
N SER A 16 -9.58 6.47 -11.89
CA SER A 16 -8.59 5.63 -11.18
C SER A 16 -8.71 4.11 -11.35
N MET A 17 -9.74 3.59 -12.04
CA MET A 17 -10.04 2.13 -12.00
C MET A 17 -9.90 1.38 -13.33
N ARG A 18 -9.63 2.04 -14.46
CA ARG A 18 -9.51 1.33 -15.75
C ARG A 18 -8.18 0.55 -15.79
N PRO A 19 -8.17 -0.78 -16.03
CA PRO A 19 -6.94 -1.55 -16.23
C PRO A 19 -6.12 -1.03 -17.41
N TRP A 20 -4.79 -1.11 -17.35
CA TRP A 20 -3.94 -0.77 -18.47
C TRP A 20 -3.98 -1.86 -19.53
N THR A 21 -4.14 -1.45 -20.79
CA THR A 21 -4.16 -2.36 -21.93
C THR A 21 -2.88 -2.23 -22.74
N SER A 22 -2.54 -3.25 -23.55
CA SER A 22 -1.39 -3.17 -24.45
C SER A 22 -1.50 -2.02 -25.47
N GLN A 23 -2.72 -1.57 -25.78
CA GLN A 23 -2.94 -0.38 -26.61
C GLN A 23 -2.58 0.90 -25.84
N ASP A 24 -2.98 1.00 -24.57
CA ASP A 24 -2.57 2.12 -23.72
C ASP A 24 -1.05 2.17 -23.58
N ASP A 25 -0.39 1.01 -23.43
CA ASP A 25 1.08 0.91 -23.33
C ASP A 25 1.77 1.46 -24.57
N ARG A 26 1.36 1.00 -25.76
CA ARG A 26 1.91 1.47 -27.04
C ARG A 26 1.71 2.97 -27.21
N LEU A 27 0.52 3.46 -26.90
CA LEU A 27 0.20 4.88 -27.04
C LEU A 27 1.00 5.73 -26.04
N LEU A 28 1.13 5.28 -24.78
CA LEU A 28 1.95 5.95 -23.77
C LEU A 28 3.42 6.05 -24.20
N ILE A 29 3.99 4.95 -24.69
CA ILE A 29 5.37 4.91 -25.19
C ILE A 29 5.53 5.84 -26.40
N GLN A 30 4.64 5.75 -27.39
CA GLN A 30 4.67 6.61 -28.58
C GLN A 30 4.63 8.09 -28.19
N LEU A 31 3.66 8.49 -27.37
CA LEU A 31 3.50 9.89 -26.98
C LEU A 31 4.71 10.40 -26.20
N ARG A 32 5.33 9.55 -25.38
CA ARG A 32 6.44 9.94 -24.51
C ARG A 32 7.80 9.93 -25.21
N GLU A 33 8.11 8.87 -25.94
CA GLU A 33 9.42 8.63 -26.54
C GLU A 33 9.54 9.20 -27.96
N LEU A 34 8.47 9.16 -28.76
CA LEU A 34 8.50 9.60 -30.17
C LEU A 34 7.98 11.03 -30.34
N GLU A 35 6.85 11.36 -29.70
CA GLU A 35 6.25 12.69 -29.79
C GLU A 35 6.74 13.65 -28.69
N HIS A 36 7.57 13.18 -27.75
CA HIS A 36 8.14 13.94 -26.63
C HIS A 36 7.12 14.74 -25.80
N LYS A 37 5.88 14.26 -25.70
CA LYS A 37 4.82 14.96 -24.96
C LYS A 37 5.07 14.99 -23.46
N SER A 38 4.53 16.04 -22.83
CA SER A 38 4.51 16.15 -21.36
C SER A 38 3.50 15.17 -20.76
N TYR A 39 3.73 14.73 -19.51
CA TYR A 39 2.77 13.85 -18.85
C TYR A 39 1.37 14.46 -18.68
N PRO A 40 1.20 15.77 -18.43
CA PRO A 40 -0.11 16.41 -18.48
C PRO A 40 -0.82 16.28 -19.84
N ASP A 41 -0.11 16.41 -20.96
CA ASP A 41 -0.74 16.26 -22.29
C ASP A 41 -1.10 14.80 -22.59
N ILE A 42 -0.24 13.88 -22.14
CA ILE A 42 -0.45 12.44 -22.25
C ILE A 42 -1.66 12.01 -21.42
N SER A 43 -1.83 12.57 -20.23
CA SER A 43 -2.90 12.21 -19.30
C SER A 43 -4.27 12.57 -19.86
N ILE A 44 -4.37 13.73 -20.54
CA ILE A 44 -5.57 14.14 -21.30
C ILE A 44 -5.84 13.14 -22.44
N LYS A 45 -4.82 12.74 -23.21
CA LYS A 45 -4.99 11.81 -24.34
C LYS A 45 -5.39 10.40 -23.91
N LEU A 46 -4.88 9.91 -22.78
CA LEU A 46 -5.16 8.58 -22.26
C LEU A 46 -6.37 8.52 -21.32
N ASP A 47 -6.98 9.66 -21.04
CA ASP A 47 -8.05 9.83 -20.04
C ASP A 47 -7.69 9.23 -18.68
N ARG A 48 -6.47 9.53 -18.22
CA ARG A 48 -5.90 9.04 -16.95
C ARG A 48 -5.29 10.20 -16.18
N THR A 49 -4.95 9.98 -14.92
CA THR A 49 -4.22 10.99 -14.15
C THR A 49 -2.75 11.06 -14.58
N THR A 50 -2.16 12.25 -14.50
CA THR A 50 -0.72 12.47 -14.78
C THR A 50 0.16 11.52 -13.97
N ARG A 51 -0.18 11.32 -12.69
CA ARG A 51 0.53 10.39 -11.80
C ARG A 51 0.44 8.94 -12.27
N ALA A 52 -0.74 8.48 -12.70
CA ALA A 52 -0.91 7.13 -13.22
C ALA A 52 -0.06 6.92 -14.49
N CYS A 53 -0.03 7.88 -15.41
CA CYS A 53 0.82 7.81 -16.61
C CYS A 53 2.31 7.76 -16.26
N GLN A 54 2.77 8.57 -15.30
CA GLN A 54 4.16 8.57 -14.85
C GLN A 54 4.57 7.23 -14.22
N GLN A 55 3.76 6.73 -13.28
CA GLN A 55 4.02 5.46 -12.59
C GLN A 55 4.02 4.29 -13.57
N HIS A 56 3.05 4.28 -14.49
CA HIS A 56 2.95 3.21 -15.47
C HIS A 56 4.08 3.23 -16.50
N TYR A 57 4.47 4.42 -16.98
CA TYR A 57 5.62 4.55 -17.86
C TYR A 57 6.91 4.10 -17.16
N ALA A 58 7.13 4.49 -15.91
CA ALA A 58 8.28 4.01 -15.12
C ALA A 58 8.30 2.49 -15.03
N ARG A 59 7.14 1.86 -14.77
CA ARG A 59 7.00 0.39 -14.77
C ARG A 59 7.35 -0.22 -16.13
N LEU A 60 6.88 0.35 -17.24
CA LEU A 60 7.20 -0.15 -18.60
C LEU A 60 8.70 -0.04 -18.91
N VAL A 61 9.36 1.04 -18.48
CA VAL A 61 10.82 1.19 -18.62
C VAL A 61 11.54 0.13 -17.80
N GLN A 62 11.12 -0.10 -16.55
CA GLN A 62 11.70 -1.14 -15.69
C GLN A 62 11.52 -2.55 -16.28
N GLU A 63 10.33 -2.88 -16.77
CA GLU A 63 10.06 -4.14 -17.46
C GLU A 63 10.87 -4.33 -18.73
N ARG A 64 11.11 -3.23 -19.47
CA ARG A 64 11.98 -3.25 -20.65
C ARG A 64 13.42 -3.52 -20.25
N GLU A 65 13.96 -2.81 -19.25
CA GLU A 65 15.32 -3.05 -18.74
C GLU A 65 15.49 -4.47 -18.22
N ALA A 66 14.52 -4.97 -17.45
CA ALA A 66 14.54 -6.33 -16.91
C ALA A 66 14.46 -7.41 -18.01
N ARG A 67 13.83 -7.12 -19.15
CA ARG A 67 13.76 -8.05 -20.30
C ARG A 67 15.08 -8.22 -21.04
N TYR A 68 15.96 -7.23 -21.00
CA TYR A 68 17.28 -7.32 -21.64
C TYR A 68 18.31 -8.08 -20.80
N PHE A 69 17.87 -8.66 -19.69
CA PHE A 69 18.72 -9.28 -18.71
C PHE A 69 18.41 -10.77 -18.58
N ASP A 70 19.44 -11.59 -18.75
CA ASP A 70 19.32 -13.03 -18.56
C ASP A 70 19.35 -13.32 -17.05
N TRP A 71 18.16 -13.37 -16.45
CA TRP A 71 18.00 -13.73 -15.04
C TRP A 71 18.35 -15.20 -14.83
N THR A 72 19.43 -15.45 -14.10
CA THR A 72 19.87 -16.80 -13.72
C THR A 72 19.49 -17.09 -12.27
N ASP A 73 19.45 -18.38 -11.92
CA ASP A 73 19.22 -18.80 -10.53
C ASP A 73 20.30 -18.27 -9.58
N GLU A 74 21.53 -18.06 -10.07
CA GLU A 74 22.63 -17.44 -9.32
C GLU A 74 22.32 -15.97 -8.98
N ILE A 75 21.83 -15.20 -9.96
CA ILE A 75 21.42 -13.82 -9.74
C ILE A 75 20.23 -13.76 -8.77
N ASP A 76 19.24 -14.64 -8.94
CA ASP A 76 18.10 -14.71 -8.03
C ASP A 76 18.54 -15.07 -6.60
N HIS A 77 19.50 -15.98 -6.45
CA HIS A 77 20.11 -16.34 -5.17
C HIS A 77 20.76 -15.12 -4.51
N ASP A 78 21.56 -14.35 -5.23
CA ASP A 78 22.24 -13.16 -4.69
C ASP A 78 21.28 -12.04 -4.33
N ILE A 79 20.18 -11.88 -5.08
CA ILE A 79 19.11 -10.96 -4.70
C ILE A 79 18.51 -11.40 -3.37
N ILE A 80 18.16 -12.69 -3.23
CA ILE A 80 17.55 -13.22 -2.00
C ILE A 80 18.51 -13.09 -0.82
N GLU A 81 19.77 -13.45 -0.98
CA GLU A 81 20.78 -13.41 0.07
C GLU A 81 21.14 -11.97 0.45
N GLY A 82 21.28 -11.07 -0.54
CA GLY A 82 21.45 -9.64 -0.27
C GLY A 82 20.27 -9.04 0.51
N ARG A 83 19.04 -9.48 0.20
CA ARG A 83 17.87 -9.13 1.03
C ARG A 83 17.94 -9.77 2.40
N ARG A 84 18.32 -11.03 2.53
CA ARG A 84 18.50 -11.68 3.85
C ARG A 84 19.48 -10.90 4.74
N GLN A 85 20.54 -10.35 4.16
CA GLN A 85 21.55 -9.53 4.84
C GLN A 85 21.08 -8.10 5.17
N GLY A 86 19.85 -7.71 4.79
CA GLY A 86 19.33 -6.36 5.05
C GLY A 86 19.77 -5.31 4.04
N LEU A 87 20.38 -5.70 2.91
CA LEU A 87 20.90 -4.76 1.93
C LEU A 87 19.78 -4.07 1.14
N ALA A 88 20.00 -2.79 0.84
CA ALA A 88 19.17 -2.03 -0.09
C ALA A 88 19.42 -2.48 -1.54
N PHE A 89 18.43 -2.39 -2.43
CA PHE A 89 18.55 -2.83 -3.83
C PHE A 89 19.71 -2.18 -4.58
N LYS A 90 20.07 -0.94 -4.23
CA LYS A 90 21.24 -0.26 -4.80
C LYS A 90 22.56 -0.97 -4.46
N ALA A 91 22.70 -1.47 -3.23
CA ALA A 91 23.89 -2.21 -2.82
C ALA A 91 23.94 -3.60 -3.48
N ILE A 92 22.78 -4.27 -3.58
CA ILE A 92 22.66 -5.56 -4.28
C ILE A 92 23.02 -5.40 -5.77
N SER A 93 22.58 -4.32 -6.41
CA SER A 93 22.98 -3.95 -7.78
C SER A 93 24.49 -3.85 -7.97
N SER A 94 25.19 -3.17 -7.04
CA SER A 94 26.64 -3.11 -7.07
C SER A 94 27.31 -4.48 -6.90
N GLN A 95 26.77 -5.36 -6.07
CA GLN A 95 27.30 -6.72 -5.87
C GLN A 95 27.15 -7.57 -7.14
N ILE A 96 25.93 -7.62 -7.70
CA ILE A 96 25.62 -8.43 -8.89
C ILE A 96 26.40 -7.96 -10.12
N ALA A 97 26.65 -6.65 -10.25
CA ALA A 97 27.47 -6.11 -11.34
C ALA A 97 28.89 -6.73 -11.38
N THR A 98 29.43 -7.14 -10.22
CA THR A 98 30.76 -7.79 -10.14
C THR A 98 30.72 -9.18 -10.77
N ILE A 99 29.65 -9.93 -10.55
CA ILE A 99 29.45 -11.30 -11.05
C ILE A 99 29.21 -11.30 -12.56
N MET A 100 28.61 -10.23 -13.06
CA MET A 100 28.33 -10.06 -14.48
C MET A 100 29.44 -9.42 -15.31
N ASN A 101 30.70 -9.60 -14.90
CA ASN A 101 31.87 -9.02 -15.57
C ASN A 101 31.76 -7.50 -15.75
N GLY A 102 31.19 -6.80 -14.76
CA GLY A 102 31.06 -5.34 -14.79
C GLY A 102 29.88 -4.82 -15.60
N LYS A 103 28.98 -5.68 -16.11
CA LYS A 103 27.73 -5.20 -16.73
C LYS A 103 26.85 -4.53 -15.67
N PRO A 104 26.47 -3.25 -15.84
CA PRO A 104 25.65 -2.57 -14.87
C PRO A 104 24.22 -3.10 -14.91
N ILE A 105 23.72 -3.57 -13.78
CA ILE A 105 22.29 -3.83 -13.56
C ILE A 105 21.67 -2.67 -12.80
N SER A 106 20.55 -2.13 -13.27
CA SER A 106 19.86 -1.06 -12.54
C SER A 106 19.22 -1.62 -11.27
N HIS A 107 19.27 -0.87 -10.17
CA HIS A 107 18.59 -1.28 -8.92
C HIS A 107 17.07 -1.43 -9.11
N GLN A 108 16.50 -0.74 -10.10
CA GLN A 108 15.09 -0.87 -10.45
C GLN A 108 14.77 -2.22 -11.12
N ALA A 109 15.68 -2.73 -11.97
CA ALA A 109 15.55 -4.08 -12.52
C ALA A 109 15.59 -5.15 -11.42
N ILE A 110 16.43 -4.97 -10.40
CA ILE A 110 16.46 -5.86 -9.22
C ILE A 110 15.17 -5.77 -8.41
N GLU A 111 14.65 -4.56 -8.20
CA GLU A 111 13.38 -4.37 -7.49
C GLU A 111 12.22 -5.06 -8.23
N TYR A 112 12.17 -4.93 -9.55
CA TYR A 112 11.21 -5.63 -10.39
C TYR A 112 11.38 -7.15 -10.27
N ARG A 113 12.60 -7.68 -10.40
CA ARG A 113 12.88 -9.11 -10.26
C ARG A 113 12.49 -9.63 -8.88
N TRP A 114 12.79 -8.89 -7.82
CA TRP A 114 12.37 -9.21 -6.45
C TRP A 114 10.84 -9.31 -6.32
N ALA A 115 10.09 -8.42 -6.96
CA ALA A 115 8.64 -8.49 -6.99
C ALA A 115 8.14 -9.77 -7.70
N GLU A 116 8.77 -10.17 -8.81
CA GLU A 116 8.48 -11.44 -9.49
C GLU A 116 8.79 -12.65 -8.60
N LEU A 117 9.97 -12.70 -7.99
CA LEU A 117 10.36 -13.78 -7.08
C LEU A 117 9.37 -13.96 -5.92
N LYS A 118 8.85 -12.85 -5.37
CA LYS A 118 7.79 -12.90 -4.35
C LYS A 118 6.48 -13.45 -4.90
N ARG A 119 6.05 -12.96 -6.08
CA ARG A 119 4.81 -13.41 -6.74
C ARG A 119 4.84 -14.91 -7.04
N ASP A 120 6.01 -15.41 -7.42
CA ASP A 120 6.22 -16.80 -7.81
C ASP A 120 6.56 -17.70 -6.60
N ASN A 121 6.47 -17.17 -5.36
CA ASN A 121 6.80 -17.86 -4.11
C ASN A 121 8.21 -18.46 -4.06
N LYS A 122 9.17 -17.85 -4.76
CA LYS A 122 10.58 -18.27 -4.77
C LYS A 122 11.40 -17.67 -3.63
N VAL A 123 10.87 -16.67 -2.92
CA VAL A 123 11.54 -16.06 -1.76
C VAL A 123 11.26 -16.88 -0.49
N PRO A 124 12.28 -17.34 0.23
CA PRO A 124 12.11 -18.06 1.49
C PRO A 124 11.36 -17.23 2.56
N ALA A 125 10.54 -17.92 3.36
CA ALA A 125 9.68 -17.28 4.37
C ALA A 125 10.48 -16.54 5.46
N ASP A 126 11.68 -17.04 5.82
CA ASP A 126 12.59 -16.38 6.76
C ASP A 126 13.09 -15.04 6.22
N VAL A 127 13.40 -14.95 4.93
CA VAL A 127 13.84 -13.71 4.28
C VAL A 127 12.68 -12.71 4.22
N LEU A 128 11.47 -13.18 3.88
CA LEU A 128 10.28 -12.35 3.97
C LEU A 128 10.04 -11.85 5.39
N ALA A 129 10.23 -12.71 6.39
CA ALA A 129 10.06 -12.35 7.80
C ALA A 129 11.04 -11.25 8.24
N ILE A 130 12.29 -11.25 7.78
CA ILE A 130 13.27 -10.17 8.08
C ILE A 130 12.73 -8.80 7.68
N TRP A 131 12.08 -8.71 6.51
CA TRP A 131 11.53 -7.46 6.00
C TRP A 131 10.07 -7.21 6.39
N ALA A 132 9.37 -8.25 6.86
CA ALA A 132 8.04 -8.14 7.44
C ALA A 132 8.08 -7.80 8.94
N ARG A 133 9.25 -7.92 9.60
CA ARG A 133 9.50 -7.42 10.96
C ARG A 133 9.42 -5.89 10.98
N LYS A 134 8.21 -5.35 10.93
CA LYS A 134 7.92 -4.16 11.74
C LYS A 134 8.13 -4.59 13.19
N ALA A 135 8.77 -3.73 14.00
CA ALA A 135 8.71 -3.90 15.44
C ALA A 135 7.24 -4.11 15.82
N ASP A 136 6.97 -5.02 16.78
CA ASP A 136 5.59 -5.39 17.12
C ASP A 136 4.79 -4.11 17.37
N VAL A 137 3.75 -3.90 16.56
CA VAL A 137 3.08 -2.59 16.50
C VAL A 137 2.15 -2.51 17.69
N VAL A 138 2.64 -1.94 18.78
CA VAL A 138 1.85 -1.71 19.99
C VAL A 138 0.96 -0.49 19.79
N TRP A 139 -0.35 -0.72 19.87
CA TRP A 139 -1.37 0.33 19.81
C TRP A 139 -1.72 0.81 21.21
N SER A 140 -1.70 2.12 21.43
CA SER A 140 -2.22 2.70 22.66
C SER A 140 -3.75 2.80 22.61
N MET A 141 -4.37 2.99 23.78
CA MET A 141 -5.82 3.18 23.86
C MET A 141 -6.26 4.44 23.11
N GLU A 142 -5.47 5.50 23.19
CA GLU A 142 -5.73 6.78 22.52
C GLU A 142 -5.65 6.64 21.00
N GLU A 143 -4.74 5.81 20.50
CA GLU A 143 -4.62 5.52 19.07
C GLU A 143 -5.83 4.72 18.57
N ASP A 144 -6.28 3.71 19.33
CA ASP A 144 -7.50 2.96 19.02
C ASP A 144 -8.74 3.87 18.99
N ASP A 145 -8.89 4.74 20.01
CA ASP A 145 -9.98 5.72 20.09
C ASP A 145 -9.95 6.69 18.90
N CYS A 146 -8.76 7.12 18.49
CA CYS A 146 -8.56 7.98 17.31
C CYS A 146 -8.99 7.27 16.02
N ILE A 147 -8.56 6.03 15.80
CA ILE A 147 -8.92 5.22 14.62
C ILE A 147 -10.43 5.06 14.54
N VAL A 148 -11.06 4.66 15.65
CA VAL A 148 -12.51 4.44 15.72
C VAL A 148 -13.27 5.75 15.46
N ALA A 149 -12.87 6.85 16.11
CA ALA A 149 -13.55 8.13 15.98
C ALA A 149 -13.46 8.73 14.57
N LEU A 150 -12.34 8.54 13.87
CA LEU A 150 -12.19 9.01 12.49
C LEU A 150 -12.94 8.10 11.51
N TRP A 151 -12.90 6.79 11.73
CA TRP A 151 -13.64 5.83 10.91
C TRP A 151 -15.16 6.04 11.00
N THR A 152 -15.71 6.25 12.19
CA THR A 152 -17.16 6.53 12.36
C THR A 152 -17.58 7.87 11.76
N LYS A 153 -16.65 8.80 11.56
CA LYS A 153 -16.86 10.05 10.82
C LYS A 153 -16.75 9.89 9.29
N GLY A 154 -16.52 8.68 8.79
CA GLY A 154 -16.46 8.38 7.36
C GLY A 154 -15.09 8.58 6.71
N PHE A 155 -14.01 8.69 7.49
CA PHE A 155 -12.67 8.85 6.94
C PHE A 155 -12.16 7.53 6.36
N THR A 156 -11.45 7.60 5.24
CA THR A 156 -10.76 6.45 4.64
C THR A 156 -9.51 6.08 5.44
N ASP A 157 -9.05 4.83 5.34
CA ASP A 157 -7.84 4.34 6.02
C ASP A 157 -6.60 5.24 5.76
N GLU A 158 -6.47 5.77 4.53
CA GLU A 158 -5.39 6.70 4.17
C GLU A 158 -5.52 8.05 4.90
N GLN A 159 -6.73 8.60 4.99
CA GLN A 159 -6.98 9.84 5.72
C GLN A 159 -6.77 9.65 7.23
N ILE A 160 -7.17 8.51 7.79
CA ILE A 160 -6.95 8.15 9.19
C ILE A 160 -5.45 8.08 9.49
N ALA A 161 -4.68 7.38 8.67
CA ALA A 161 -3.24 7.24 8.85
C ALA A 161 -2.52 8.61 8.80
N ARG A 162 -2.96 9.52 7.93
CA ARG A 162 -2.41 10.89 7.87
C ARG A 162 -2.84 11.77 9.05
N ALA A 163 -4.07 11.65 9.51
CA ALA A 163 -4.63 12.49 10.57
C ALA A 163 -4.17 12.07 11.97
N GLY A 164 -4.04 10.77 12.23
CA GLY A 164 -3.80 10.21 13.56
C GLY A 164 -2.37 10.31 14.09
N LYS A 165 -1.40 10.76 13.27
CA LYS A 165 0.03 10.90 13.67
C LYS A 165 0.57 9.69 14.45
N PHE A 166 0.28 8.48 13.97
CA PHE A 166 0.69 7.25 14.62
C PHE A 166 2.20 7.03 14.45
N ASN A 167 2.98 7.34 15.49
CA ASN A 167 4.43 7.30 15.43
C ASN A 167 4.94 5.87 15.14
N GLY A 168 5.70 5.73 14.04
CA GLY A 168 6.25 4.44 13.62
C GLY A 168 5.23 3.46 13.03
N LYS A 169 3.98 3.87 12.83
CA LYS A 169 2.91 3.01 12.28
C LYS A 169 2.51 3.50 10.88
N GLY A 170 2.51 2.58 9.93
CA GLY A 170 2.14 2.83 8.54
C GLY A 170 0.65 2.63 8.30
N MET A 171 0.21 3.01 7.08
CA MET A 171 -1.17 2.83 6.64
C MET A 171 -1.65 1.37 6.79
N ASP A 172 -0.81 0.40 6.42
CA ASP A 172 -1.16 -1.03 6.53
C ASP A 172 -1.44 -1.45 7.98
N ASP A 173 -0.76 -0.84 8.95
CA ASP A 173 -0.96 -1.12 10.37
C ASP A 173 -2.32 -0.55 10.82
N VAL A 174 -2.65 0.67 10.40
CA VAL A 174 -3.95 1.31 10.65
C VAL A 174 -5.09 0.48 10.06
N VAL A 175 -4.94 0.02 8.81
CA VAL A 175 -5.94 -0.84 8.14
C VAL A 175 -6.14 -2.13 8.92
N LYS A 176 -5.05 -2.78 9.33
CA LYS A 176 -5.10 -4.02 10.12
C LYS A 176 -5.79 -3.78 11.46
N ARG A 177 -5.36 -2.76 12.20
CA ARG A 177 -5.90 -2.44 13.53
C ARG A 177 -7.37 -2.04 13.49
N ARG A 178 -7.77 -1.20 12.54
CA ARG A 178 -9.18 -0.85 12.34
C ARG A 178 -10.04 -2.10 12.09
N ARG A 179 -9.57 -3.04 11.26
CA ARG A 179 -10.31 -4.31 11.03
C ARG A 179 -10.46 -5.12 12.31
N GLU A 180 -9.43 -5.15 13.16
CA GLU A 180 -9.48 -5.81 14.47
C GLU A 180 -10.49 -5.12 15.40
N LEU A 181 -10.46 -3.78 15.50
CA LEU A 181 -11.37 -3.00 16.35
C LEU A 181 -12.85 -3.15 15.92
N ILE A 182 -13.11 -3.28 14.62
CA ILE A 182 -14.47 -3.46 14.08
C ILE A 182 -14.94 -4.91 14.22
N LYS A 183 -14.09 -5.90 13.92
CA LYS A 183 -14.46 -7.32 13.97
C LYS A 183 -14.50 -7.89 15.39
N GLY A 184 -13.68 -7.38 16.30
CA GLY A 184 -13.46 -7.95 17.62
C GLY A 184 -14.51 -7.60 18.66
N GLU A 185 -15.67 -7.06 18.28
CA GLU A 185 -16.67 -6.49 19.20
C GLU A 185 -16.01 -5.53 20.23
N ASP A 186 -14.98 -4.77 19.82
CA ASP A 186 -14.32 -3.86 20.73
C ASP A 186 -15.37 -2.87 21.26
N PRO A 187 -15.56 -2.77 22.60
CA PRO A 187 -16.59 -1.92 23.20
C PRO A 187 -16.51 -0.46 22.75
N ARG A 188 -15.33 0.01 22.32
CA ARG A 188 -15.13 1.36 21.80
C ARG A 188 -15.86 1.59 20.48
N TYR A 189 -15.89 0.59 19.59
CA TYR A 189 -16.61 0.71 18.32
C TYR A 189 -18.12 0.80 18.55
N ALA A 190 -18.66 -0.04 19.42
CA ALA A 190 -20.07 0.02 19.84
C ALA A 190 -20.40 1.37 20.51
N LYS A 191 -19.55 1.84 21.42
CA LYS A 191 -19.69 3.14 22.08
C LYS A 191 -19.64 4.31 21.09
N ALA A 192 -18.75 4.27 20.11
CA ALA A 192 -18.60 5.31 19.09
C ALA A 192 -19.77 5.33 18.10
N LEU A 193 -20.44 4.20 17.87
CA LEU A 193 -21.70 4.11 17.12
C LEU A 193 -22.94 4.51 17.95
N GLY A 194 -22.76 4.90 19.21
CA GLY A 194 -23.87 5.26 20.09
C GLY A 194 -24.70 4.06 20.56
N GLN A 195 -24.23 2.83 20.34
CA GLN A 195 -24.82 1.64 20.94
C GLN A 195 -24.42 1.62 22.41
N LYS A 196 -25.35 2.02 23.29
CA LYS A 196 -25.25 1.73 24.72
C LYS A 196 -25.06 0.22 24.86
N GLY A 197 -24.00 -0.17 25.57
CA GLY A 197 -23.61 -1.56 25.77
C GLY A 197 -24.82 -2.46 26.07
N GLY A 198 -24.80 -3.63 25.45
CA GLY A 198 -25.89 -4.61 25.45
C GLY A 198 -26.36 -4.98 26.86
N GLY A 199 -27.30 -4.21 27.39
CA GLY A 199 -28.40 -4.75 28.17
C GLY A 199 -29.52 -5.03 27.16
N ASN A 200 -29.92 -6.29 27.02
CA ASN A 200 -31.01 -6.68 26.14
C ASN A 200 -32.19 -5.73 26.34
N ALA A 201 -32.59 -5.02 25.27
CA ALA A 201 -33.79 -4.21 25.27
C ALA A 201 -35.04 -5.00 25.70
N LEU A 202 -34.97 -6.34 25.58
CA LEU A 202 -35.94 -7.28 26.12
C LEU A 202 -36.00 -7.26 27.65
N ASP A 203 -34.87 -7.23 28.37
CA ASP A 203 -34.84 -7.21 29.84
C ASP A 203 -35.35 -5.88 30.41
N GLN A 204 -35.12 -4.79 29.67
CA GLN A 204 -35.59 -3.46 30.02
C GLN A 204 -37.08 -3.28 29.72
N ALA A 205 -37.60 -3.96 28.68
CA ALA A 205 -39.03 -3.98 28.34
C ALA A 205 -39.84 -4.96 29.20
N LEU A 206 -39.22 -6.05 29.68
CA LEU A 206 -39.93 -7.09 30.45
C LEU A 206 -39.99 -6.83 31.96
N GLY A 207 -39.37 -5.74 32.47
CA GLY A 207 -39.49 -5.36 33.88
C GLY A 207 -39.17 -6.49 34.86
N VAL A 208 -38.26 -7.40 34.49
CA VAL A 208 -37.95 -8.58 35.30
C VAL A 208 -37.06 -8.13 36.44
N LYS A 209 -37.70 -7.73 37.54
CA LYS A 209 -37.07 -7.68 38.86
C LYS A 209 -36.33 -9.01 39.05
N LYS A 210 -35.01 -8.98 39.18
CA LYS A 210 -34.21 -10.13 39.63
C LYS A 210 -34.79 -10.61 40.96
N LYS A 211 -35.61 -11.64 40.91
CA LYS A 211 -36.32 -12.22 42.05
C LYS A 211 -35.70 -13.58 42.35
N TYR A 212 -34.45 -13.57 42.81
CA TYR A 212 -33.86 -14.70 43.52
C TYR A 212 -32.97 -14.19 44.66
N GLY A 213 -33.63 -13.55 45.62
CA GLY A 213 -33.25 -13.72 47.01
C GLY A 213 -34.14 -14.83 47.57
N TRP A 214 -33.53 -15.79 48.26
CA TRP A 214 -34.14 -16.88 49.04
C TRP A 214 -34.62 -18.11 48.26
N MET A 215 -33.81 -19.16 48.26
CA MET A 215 -34.25 -20.49 48.68
C MET A 215 -33.03 -21.35 49.07
N LYS A 216 -32.90 -21.47 50.41
CA LYS A 216 -32.31 -22.54 51.25
C LYS A 216 -30.97 -23.18 50.86
#